data_AF-K2R166-F1
#
_entry.id   AF-K2R166-F1
#
_cell.length_a   1.000
_cell.length_b   1.000
_cell.length_c   1.000
_cell.angle_alpha   90.00
_cell.angle_beta   90.00
_cell.angle_gamma   90.00
#
_symmetry.space_group_name_H-M   'P 1'
#
loop_
_entity.id
_entity.type
_entity.pdbx_description
1 polymer ?
#
loop_
_entity_poly.entity_id
_entity_poly.type
_entity_poly.pdbx_seq_one_letter_code
_entity_poly.pdbx_strand_id
1 'polypeptide(L)'
;MLDSLYEKALKKRDNIHQKLEGIEYSLVDASQQWIDYPLAEIGRDVNIGAGDGSINKRKFLPFIFYAIDAEGIIHSSEGLKKIESSEIDIISHHKYVEDRLRSYMGIFEIKNALKMFNQHHVDLFLFDGSILGNLIRPFPIEKELKEQVKEIIREKYLPLLEKKLNNSPDVEITSSKFASKISNEFKDDTEAMIYLENLENLRVISDLMKENKKIVAISKTSTSTEYFDRKIPDIAIFDMHSKKQGYSKPRYSNVSEVKRDFPVRNDVLKSLIFTIFYARLEDHKNILKFELPYHATEEDIRDLLKSIKNISAEGYPLLLKKAHNDVVIRKNDLKNLSKIMGFMEKSGREMLNE
;
A
#
# COMPACT_ATOMS: atom_id res chain seq x y z
N MET A 1 1.40 21.07 29.34
CA MET A 1 0.90 19.72 28.98
C MET A 1 2.04 18.75 28.73
N LEU A 2 3.12 19.17 28.06
CA LEU A 2 4.33 18.35 27.88
C LEU A 2 5.06 18.07 29.21
N ASP A 3 5.19 19.03 30.11
CA ASP A 3 5.93 18.86 31.39
C ASP A 3 5.34 17.77 32.29
N SER A 4 4.02 17.76 32.47
CA SER A 4 3.34 16.71 33.24
C SER A 4 3.43 15.33 32.59
N LEU A 5 3.54 15.26 31.25
CA LEU A 5 3.82 14.02 30.54
C LEU A 5 5.27 13.56 30.75
N TYR A 6 6.25 14.47 30.74
CA TYR A 6 7.66 14.14 31.03
C TYR A 6 7.83 13.62 32.46
N GLU A 7 7.23 14.28 33.45
CA GLU A 7 7.24 13.79 34.83
C GLU A 7 6.62 12.40 34.96
N LYS A 8 5.50 12.16 34.26
CA LYS A 8 4.83 10.85 34.28
C LYS A 8 5.65 9.78 33.56
N ALA A 9 6.35 10.14 32.49
CA ALA A 9 7.27 9.24 31.79
C ALA A 9 8.42 8.82 32.71
N LEU A 10 9.03 9.77 33.42
CA LEU A 10 10.07 9.49 34.41
C LEU A 10 9.56 8.57 35.53
N LYS A 11 8.37 8.87 36.09
CA LYS A 11 7.75 8.03 37.14
C LYS A 11 7.39 6.62 36.66
N LYS A 12 7.10 6.42 35.38
CA LYS A 12 6.69 5.12 34.82
C LYS A 12 7.82 4.37 34.12
N ARG A 13 9.00 4.96 33.96
CA ARG A 13 10.11 4.40 33.17
C ARG A 13 10.41 2.96 33.56
N ASP A 14 10.66 2.71 34.84
CA ASP A 14 11.08 1.39 35.31
C ASP A 14 9.94 0.35 35.18
N ASN A 15 8.69 0.74 35.44
CA ASN A 15 7.52 -0.13 35.22
C ASN A 15 7.34 -0.50 33.74
N ILE A 16 7.63 0.43 32.83
CA ILE A 16 7.56 0.17 31.39
C ILE A 16 8.73 -0.74 30.97
N HIS A 17 9.95 -0.52 31.48
CA HIS A 17 11.07 -1.42 31.20
C HIS A 17 10.82 -2.85 31.67
N GLN A 18 10.28 -3.04 32.88
CA GLN A 18 9.90 -4.38 33.36
C GLN A 18 8.87 -5.05 32.44
N LYS A 19 7.90 -4.29 31.90
CA LYS A 19 6.95 -4.83 30.91
C LYS A 19 7.62 -5.21 29.60
N LEU A 20 8.63 -4.47 29.17
CA LEU A 20 9.41 -4.77 27.96
C LEU A 20 10.29 -6.01 28.14
N GLU A 21 10.93 -6.17 29.30
CA GLU A 21 11.69 -7.37 29.64
C GLU A 21 10.81 -8.63 29.69
N GLY A 22 9.54 -8.49 30.10
CA GLY A 22 8.55 -9.55 30.07
C GLY A 22 8.04 -9.91 28.67
N ILE A 23 8.41 -9.17 27.62
CA ILE A 23 8.15 -9.59 26.24
C ILE A 23 9.26 -10.58 25.87
N GLU A 24 8.87 -11.83 25.66
CA GLU A 24 9.74 -12.98 25.36
C GLU A 24 10.46 -12.90 23.99
N TYR A 25 11.26 -11.86 23.77
CA TYR A 25 12.00 -11.65 22.53
C TYR A 25 13.06 -12.73 22.28
N SER A 26 13.68 -13.25 23.34
CA SER A 26 14.83 -14.17 23.28
C SER A 26 14.47 -15.65 23.20
N LEU A 27 13.18 -16.01 23.18
CA LEU A 27 12.72 -17.40 23.24
C LEU A 27 12.33 -18.00 21.87
N VAL A 28 12.42 -17.22 20.79
CA VAL A 28 12.09 -17.70 19.44
C VAL A 28 13.36 -17.98 18.67
N ASP A 29 13.61 -19.27 18.40
CA ASP A 29 14.70 -19.68 17.53
C ASP A 29 14.31 -19.51 16.05
N ALA A 30 14.88 -18.48 15.41
CA ALA A 30 14.70 -18.20 13.99
C ALA A 30 15.78 -18.85 13.11
N SER A 31 16.75 -19.58 13.67
CA SER A 31 17.90 -20.14 12.92
C SER A 31 17.47 -21.09 11.80
N GLN A 32 16.38 -21.84 12.01
CA GLN A 32 15.85 -22.77 11.03
C GLN A 32 15.11 -22.08 9.88
N GLN A 33 14.73 -20.81 10.06
CA GLN A 33 13.97 -20.03 9.10
C GLN A 33 14.81 -18.95 8.41
N TRP A 34 15.95 -18.56 8.98
CA TRP A 34 16.85 -17.57 8.41
C TRP A 34 18.00 -18.23 7.63
N ILE A 35 18.31 -17.66 6.47
CA ILE A 35 19.43 -18.08 5.62
C ILE A 35 20.38 -16.89 5.52
N ASP A 36 21.57 -17.04 6.11
CA ASP A 36 22.66 -16.09 5.93
C ASP A 36 23.13 -16.16 4.47
N TYR A 37 23.01 -15.02 3.78
CA TYR A 37 23.28 -14.95 2.35
C TYR A 37 23.91 -13.59 2.02
N PRO A 38 25.25 -13.52 1.91
CA PRO A 38 25.94 -12.33 1.45
C PRO A 38 25.48 -11.98 0.03
N LEU A 39 24.94 -10.78 -0.13
CA LEU A 39 24.43 -10.31 -1.41
C LEU A 39 25.56 -9.61 -2.18
N ALA A 40 26.00 -10.22 -3.26
CA ALA A 40 26.89 -9.59 -4.22
C ALA A 40 26.08 -8.72 -5.19
N GLU A 41 26.59 -7.53 -5.49
CA GLU A 41 26.09 -6.70 -6.58
C GLU A 41 26.41 -7.37 -7.92
N ILE A 42 25.43 -7.40 -8.82
CA ILE A 42 25.59 -7.95 -10.17
C ILE A 42 25.29 -6.83 -11.16
N GLY A 43 26.23 -6.44 -12.01
CA GLY A 43 26.01 -5.45 -13.07
C GLY A 43 25.11 -5.93 -14.21
N ARG A 44 23.90 -6.43 -13.93
CA ARG A 44 22.88 -6.71 -14.94
C ARG A 44 22.14 -5.41 -15.26
N ASP A 45 22.04 -5.10 -16.55
CA ASP A 45 21.13 -4.05 -17.05
C ASP A 45 19.69 -4.55 -16.91
N VAL A 46 18.99 -4.08 -15.89
CA VAL A 46 17.59 -4.41 -15.61
C VAL A 46 16.81 -3.10 -15.55
N ASN A 47 15.71 -3.00 -16.29
CA ASN A 47 14.82 -1.84 -16.22
C ASN A 47 13.94 -1.94 -14.98
N ILE A 48 14.37 -1.29 -13.90
CA ILE A 48 13.67 -1.34 -12.62
C ILE A 48 12.78 -0.12 -12.47
N GLY A 49 11.49 -0.37 -12.31
CA GLY A 49 10.47 0.59 -11.89
C GLY A 49 10.27 0.55 -10.39
N ALA A 50 9.85 1.67 -9.80
CA ALA A 50 9.35 1.73 -8.44
C ALA A 50 8.20 2.75 -8.36
N GLY A 51 7.22 2.50 -7.50
CA GLY A 51 6.12 3.44 -7.28
C GLY A 51 5.68 3.54 -5.83
N ASP A 52 5.18 4.72 -5.48
CA ASP A 52 4.57 5.03 -4.19
C ASP A 52 3.44 6.06 -4.39
N GLY A 53 2.58 6.16 -3.39
CA GLY A 53 1.48 7.11 -3.35
C GLY A 53 1.42 7.83 -2.00
N SER A 54 0.86 9.03 -2.02
CA SER A 54 0.48 9.70 -0.79
C SER A 54 -0.90 10.30 -0.90
N ILE A 55 -1.51 10.44 0.27
CA ILE A 55 -2.75 11.16 0.43
C ILE A 55 -2.68 12.01 1.68
N ASN A 56 -3.19 13.23 1.58
CA ASN A 56 -3.39 14.07 2.74
C ASN A 56 -4.73 14.79 2.65
N LYS A 57 -5.25 15.22 3.80
CA LYS A 57 -6.52 15.95 3.87
C LYS A 57 -6.54 17.07 4.89
N ARG A 58 -7.40 18.05 4.63
CA ARG A 58 -7.75 19.14 5.53
C ARG A 58 -9.25 19.13 5.79
N LYS A 59 -9.63 19.06 7.06
CA LYS A 59 -11.04 19.07 7.47
C LYS A 59 -11.54 20.51 7.54
N PHE A 60 -12.66 20.77 6.87
CA PHE A 60 -13.48 21.96 7.02
C PHE A 60 -14.80 21.57 7.71
N LEU A 61 -15.57 22.54 8.18
CA LEU A 61 -16.87 22.26 8.80
C LEU A 61 -17.82 21.51 7.84
N PRO A 62 -18.07 21.97 6.59
CA PRO A 62 -19.01 21.30 5.70
C PRO A 62 -18.44 20.09 4.94
N PHE A 63 -17.14 20.03 4.71
CA PHE A 63 -16.50 18.98 3.90
C PHE A 63 -15.07 18.69 4.34
N ILE A 64 -14.47 17.67 3.75
CA ILE A 64 -13.06 17.33 3.87
C ILE A 64 -12.42 17.55 2.52
N PHE A 65 -11.42 18.42 2.47
CA PHE A 65 -10.59 18.61 1.28
C PHE A 65 -9.46 17.60 1.29
N TYR A 66 -9.19 16.93 0.17
CA TYR A 66 -8.08 15.99 0.07
C TYR A 66 -7.29 16.20 -1.21
N ALA A 67 -6.06 15.73 -1.18
CA ALA A 67 -5.17 15.66 -2.33
C ALA A 67 -4.50 14.29 -2.33
N ILE A 68 -4.45 13.67 -3.50
CA ILE A 68 -3.74 12.43 -3.81
C ILE A 68 -2.63 12.76 -4.77
N ASP A 69 -1.48 12.16 -4.55
CA ASP A 69 -0.38 12.15 -5.49
C ASP A 69 0.23 10.76 -5.54
N ALA A 70 0.58 10.30 -6.74
CA ALA A 70 1.24 9.02 -6.92
C ALA A 70 2.21 9.10 -8.09
N GLU A 71 3.35 8.45 -7.91
CA GLU A 71 4.45 8.49 -8.87
C GLU A 71 4.97 7.08 -9.13
N GLY A 72 5.27 6.81 -10.40
CA GLY A 72 6.15 5.73 -10.82
C GLY A 72 7.43 6.31 -11.40
N ILE A 73 8.58 5.76 -11.01
CA ILE A 73 9.89 6.08 -11.55
C ILE A 73 10.51 4.82 -12.14
N ILE A 74 11.04 4.89 -13.36
CA ILE A 74 11.79 3.80 -13.98
C ILE A 74 13.23 4.24 -14.26
N HIS A 75 14.19 3.39 -13.88
CA HIS A 75 15.57 3.50 -14.29
C HIS A 75 15.85 2.49 -15.41
N SER A 76 16.40 2.99 -16.52
CA SER A 76 16.77 2.20 -17.70
C SER A 76 18.10 2.72 -18.28
N SER A 77 18.63 2.06 -19.29
CA SER A 77 19.80 2.52 -20.05
C SER A 77 19.60 3.90 -20.72
N GLU A 78 18.34 4.29 -20.97
CA GLU A 78 17.97 5.62 -21.48
C GLU A 78 17.88 6.70 -20.38
N GLY A 79 18.12 6.34 -19.13
CA GLY A 79 18.05 7.21 -17.96
C GLY A 79 16.78 7.01 -17.12
N LEU A 80 16.47 8.03 -16.31
CA LEU A 80 15.31 8.05 -15.43
C LEU A 80 14.09 8.65 -16.14
N LYS A 81 12.97 7.93 -16.12
CA LYS A 81 11.67 8.44 -16.57
C LYS A 81 10.66 8.37 -15.42
N LYS A 82 9.72 9.31 -15.41
CA LYS A 82 8.67 9.39 -14.38
C LYS A 82 7.28 9.45 -14.99
N ILE A 83 6.32 8.89 -14.27
CA ILE A 83 4.88 9.04 -14.51
C ILE A 83 4.28 9.51 -13.19
N GLU A 84 3.66 10.68 -13.22
CA GLU A 84 3.05 11.32 -12.06
C GLU A 84 1.55 11.50 -12.34
N SER A 85 0.73 11.25 -11.33
CA SER A 85 -0.72 11.42 -11.41
C SER A 85 -1.24 11.91 -10.07
N SER A 86 -2.04 12.97 -10.10
CA SER A 86 -2.57 13.62 -8.90
C SER A 86 -4.05 13.98 -9.06
N GLU A 87 -4.73 14.08 -7.92
CA GLU A 87 -6.13 14.47 -7.84
C GLU A 87 -6.37 15.31 -6.60
N ILE A 88 -7.25 16.30 -6.73
CA ILE A 88 -7.65 17.20 -5.65
C ILE A 88 -9.17 17.30 -5.70
N ASP A 89 -9.83 17.01 -4.59
CA ASP A 89 -11.28 17.09 -4.51
C ASP A 89 -11.76 17.25 -3.05
N ILE A 90 -13.07 17.31 -2.87
CA ILE A 90 -13.75 17.32 -1.59
C ILE A 90 -14.53 16.03 -1.37
N ILE A 91 -14.73 15.69 -0.11
CA ILE A 91 -15.57 14.57 0.32
C ILE A 91 -16.38 14.95 1.55
N SER A 92 -17.63 14.50 1.60
CA SER A 92 -18.50 14.69 2.76
C SER A 92 -17.95 13.98 4.01
N HIS A 93 -18.37 14.46 5.18
CA HIS A 93 -18.04 13.77 6.44
C HIS A 93 -18.83 12.47 6.56
N HIS A 94 -18.14 11.34 6.72
CA HIS A 94 -18.74 10.05 7.05
C HIS A 94 -17.74 9.15 7.78
N LYS A 95 -18.21 8.03 8.34
CA LYS A 95 -17.39 7.14 9.19
C LYS A 95 -16.25 6.40 8.46
N TYR A 96 -16.31 6.33 7.12
CA TYR A 96 -15.37 5.58 6.27
C TYR A 96 -14.35 6.46 5.53
N VAL A 97 -14.26 7.75 5.84
CA VAL A 97 -13.38 8.67 5.07
C VAL A 97 -11.93 8.18 5.06
N GLU A 98 -11.39 7.71 6.19
CA GLU A 98 -10.00 7.22 6.25
C GLU A 98 -9.76 6.02 5.32
N ASP A 99 -10.66 5.03 5.35
CA ASP A 99 -10.56 3.82 4.53
C ASP A 99 -10.75 4.14 3.03
N ARG A 100 -11.70 5.02 2.71
CA ARG A 100 -12.01 5.42 1.33
C ARG A 100 -10.85 6.17 0.70
N LEU A 101 -10.28 7.14 1.43
CA LEU A 101 -9.10 7.89 1.02
C LEU A 101 -7.87 6.96 0.85
N ARG A 102 -7.65 6.01 1.76
CA ARG A 102 -6.61 4.98 1.59
C ARG A 102 -6.83 4.14 0.34
N SER A 103 -8.07 3.77 0.03
CA SER A 103 -8.41 3.03 -1.18
C SER A 103 -8.15 3.85 -2.45
N TYR A 104 -8.42 5.16 -2.43
CA TYR A 104 -8.11 6.04 -3.55
C TYR A 104 -6.61 6.11 -3.84
N MET A 105 -5.79 6.30 -2.80
CA MET A 105 -4.33 6.25 -2.92
C MET A 105 -3.86 4.93 -3.54
N GLY A 106 -4.39 3.79 -3.06
CA GLY A 106 -4.07 2.48 -3.64
C GLY A 106 -4.49 2.31 -5.10
N ILE A 107 -5.65 2.85 -5.49
CA ILE A 107 -6.09 2.88 -6.91
C ILE A 107 -5.09 3.68 -7.75
N PHE A 108 -4.65 4.83 -7.26
CA PHE A 108 -3.67 5.68 -7.94
C PHE A 108 -2.31 4.98 -8.11
N GLU A 109 -1.78 4.37 -7.05
CA GLU A 109 -0.54 3.58 -7.09
C GLU A 109 -0.61 2.47 -8.15
N ILE A 110 -1.69 1.69 -8.13
CA ILE A 110 -1.88 0.57 -9.05
C ILE A 110 -2.02 1.04 -10.50
N LYS A 111 -2.84 2.08 -10.74
CA LYS A 111 -3.04 2.62 -12.08
C LYS A 111 -1.78 3.28 -12.64
N ASN A 112 -0.97 3.93 -11.80
CA ASN A 112 0.35 4.42 -12.21
C ASN A 112 1.30 3.28 -12.57
N ALA A 113 1.33 2.19 -11.79
CA ALA A 113 2.12 1.02 -12.12
C ALA A 113 1.69 0.41 -13.46
N LEU A 114 0.38 0.25 -13.70
CA LEU A 114 -0.16 -0.20 -14.99
C LEU A 114 0.23 0.73 -16.15
N LYS A 115 0.14 2.05 -15.94
CA LYS A 115 0.56 3.05 -16.93
C LYS A 115 2.05 2.96 -17.22
N MET A 116 2.89 2.68 -16.22
CA MET A 116 4.32 2.42 -16.38
C MET A 116 4.59 1.19 -17.26
N PHE A 117 3.92 0.06 -16.97
CA PHE A 117 4.03 -1.16 -17.80
C PHE A 117 3.58 -0.93 -19.25
N ASN A 118 2.57 -0.08 -19.47
CA ASN A 118 2.06 0.22 -20.81
C ASN A 118 2.99 1.15 -21.62
N GLN A 119 3.71 2.04 -20.96
CA GLN A 119 4.53 3.08 -21.62
C GLN A 119 6.02 2.71 -21.71
N HIS A 120 6.48 1.79 -20.86
CA HIS A 120 7.89 1.45 -20.72
C HIS A 120 8.09 -0.05 -20.60
N HIS A 121 9.26 -0.51 -21.05
CA HIS A 121 9.68 -1.89 -20.83
C HIS A 121 10.20 -2.03 -19.39
N VAL A 122 9.36 -2.55 -18.50
CA VAL A 122 9.70 -2.79 -17.10
C VAL A 122 10.01 -4.28 -16.90
N ASP A 123 11.21 -4.59 -16.40
CA ASP A 123 11.62 -5.96 -16.05
C ASP A 123 11.20 -6.31 -14.61
N LEU A 124 11.27 -5.31 -13.73
CA LEU A 124 10.98 -5.44 -12.31
C LEU A 124 10.33 -4.14 -11.80
N PHE A 125 9.19 -4.23 -11.13
CA PHE A 125 8.48 -3.11 -10.53
C PHE A 125 8.40 -3.29 -9.02
N LEU A 126 8.96 -2.33 -8.28
CA LEU A 126 8.92 -2.28 -6.83
C LEU A 126 7.69 -1.49 -6.37
N PHE A 127 6.84 -2.10 -5.56
CA PHE A 127 5.63 -1.49 -5.01
C PHE A 127 5.83 -1.21 -3.51
N ASP A 128 5.70 0.03 -3.03
CA ASP A 128 5.78 0.32 -1.59
C ASP A 128 4.52 -0.20 -0.88
N GLY A 129 4.69 -1.08 0.10
CA GLY A 129 3.59 -1.65 0.87
C GLY A 129 3.29 -3.12 0.56
N SER A 130 2.05 -3.53 0.83
CA SER A 130 1.61 -4.93 0.82
C SER A 130 0.39 -5.10 -0.08
N ILE A 131 0.58 -5.78 -1.21
CA ILE A 131 -0.50 -6.08 -2.16
C ILE A 131 -1.44 -7.12 -1.54
N LEU A 132 -0.89 -8.14 -0.88
CA LEU A 132 -1.71 -9.16 -0.22
C LEU A 132 -2.57 -8.54 0.88
N GLY A 133 -1.99 -7.68 1.72
CA GLY A 133 -2.70 -6.98 2.78
C GLY A 133 -3.85 -6.11 2.27
N ASN A 134 -3.63 -5.41 1.15
CA ASN A 134 -4.65 -4.62 0.48
C ASN A 134 -5.77 -5.49 -0.12
N LEU A 135 -5.43 -6.67 -0.63
CA LEU A 135 -6.40 -7.59 -1.23
C LEU A 135 -7.26 -8.30 -0.17
N ILE A 136 -6.67 -8.88 0.88
CA ILE A 136 -7.38 -9.77 1.80
C ILE A 136 -8.26 -9.02 2.80
N ARG A 137 -7.92 -7.77 3.13
CA ARG A 137 -8.71 -6.95 4.05
C ARG A 137 -10.00 -6.48 3.35
N PRO A 138 -11.19 -6.97 3.75
CA PRO A 138 -12.44 -6.47 3.19
C PRO A 138 -12.61 -5.00 3.51
N PHE A 139 -13.16 -4.23 2.58
CA PHE A 139 -13.61 -2.88 2.89
C PHE A 139 -14.76 -2.98 3.91
N PRO A 140 -14.75 -2.21 5.02
CA PRO A 140 -15.75 -2.34 6.09
C PRO A 140 -17.22 -2.32 5.60
N ILE A 141 -17.50 -1.50 4.58
CA ILE A 141 -18.85 -1.35 4.00
C ILE A 141 -19.43 -2.64 3.42
N GLU A 142 -18.60 -3.58 2.95
CA GLU A 142 -19.09 -4.81 2.29
C GLU A 142 -20.03 -5.62 3.19
N LYS A 143 -19.83 -5.54 4.51
CA LYS A 143 -20.63 -6.24 5.52
C LYS A 143 -21.89 -5.49 5.93
N GLU A 144 -21.92 -4.18 5.77
CA GLU A 144 -22.99 -3.31 6.26
C GLU A 144 -24.02 -2.97 5.17
N LEU A 145 -23.58 -2.89 3.91
CA LEU A 145 -24.44 -2.52 2.79
C LEU A 145 -25.47 -3.60 2.48
N LYS A 146 -26.72 -3.18 2.21
CA LYS A 146 -27.83 -4.06 1.82
C LYS A 146 -27.55 -4.77 0.50
N GLU A 147 -27.88 -6.06 0.42
CA GLU A 147 -27.55 -6.87 -0.76
C GLU A 147 -28.22 -6.37 -2.04
N GLN A 148 -29.47 -5.88 -1.96
CA GLN A 148 -30.18 -5.26 -3.09
C GLN A 148 -29.40 -4.10 -3.72
N VAL A 149 -28.74 -3.27 -2.90
CA VAL A 149 -27.91 -2.16 -3.40
C VAL A 149 -26.68 -2.70 -4.12
N LYS A 150 -26.04 -3.72 -3.54
CA LYS A 150 -24.87 -4.36 -4.16
C LYS A 150 -25.22 -5.01 -5.50
N GLU A 151 -26.37 -5.69 -5.60
CA GLU A 151 -26.87 -6.29 -6.83
C GLU A 151 -27.06 -5.24 -7.92
N ILE A 152 -27.75 -4.15 -7.63
CA ILE A 152 -27.93 -3.04 -8.60
C ILE A 152 -26.56 -2.50 -9.05
N ILE A 153 -25.62 -2.29 -8.13
CA ILE A 153 -24.28 -1.81 -8.49
C ILE A 153 -23.54 -2.82 -9.38
N ARG A 154 -23.57 -4.11 -9.06
CA ARG A 154 -22.90 -5.15 -9.84
C ARG A 154 -23.52 -5.35 -11.22
N GLU A 155 -24.84 -5.27 -11.34
CA GLU A 155 -25.54 -5.52 -12.61
C GLU A 155 -25.52 -4.30 -13.53
N LYS A 156 -25.69 -3.09 -12.96
CA LYS A 156 -25.86 -1.86 -13.74
C LYS A 156 -24.58 -1.05 -13.87
N TYR A 157 -23.85 -0.85 -12.78
CA TYR A 157 -22.74 0.12 -12.73
C TYR A 157 -21.38 -0.52 -13.02
N LEU A 158 -21.14 -1.74 -12.55
CA LEU A 158 -19.89 -2.45 -12.81
C LEU A 158 -19.58 -2.60 -14.31
N PRO A 159 -20.51 -3.01 -15.20
CA PRO A 159 -20.20 -3.12 -16.64
C PRO A 159 -19.84 -1.76 -17.27
N LEU A 160 -20.48 -0.68 -16.81
CA LEU A 160 -20.19 0.67 -17.28
C LEU A 160 -18.82 1.16 -16.79
N LEU A 161 -18.48 0.86 -15.54
CA LEU A 161 -17.17 1.13 -14.95
C LEU A 161 -16.08 0.37 -15.73
N GLU A 162 -16.26 -0.92 -15.99
CA GLU A 162 -15.30 -1.73 -16.75
C GLU A 162 -15.09 -1.19 -18.16
N LYS A 163 -16.17 -0.81 -18.85
CA LYS A 163 -16.08 -0.16 -20.17
C LYS A 163 -15.29 1.15 -20.12
N LYS A 164 -15.43 1.95 -19.05
CA LYS A 164 -14.64 3.18 -18.88
C LYS A 164 -13.18 2.88 -18.59
N LEU A 165 -12.90 1.96 -17.66
CA LEU A 165 -11.53 1.58 -17.31
C LEU A 165 -10.75 1.07 -18.52
N ASN A 166 -11.37 0.26 -19.39
CA ASN A 166 -10.70 -0.26 -20.59
C ASN A 166 -10.42 0.82 -21.66
N ASN A 167 -11.12 1.96 -21.61
CA ASN A 167 -11.03 3.01 -22.63
C ASN A 167 -10.31 4.27 -22.12
N SER A 168 -9.88 4.31 -20.86
CA SER A 168 -9.29 5.49 -20.24
C SER A 168 -7.79 5.26 -19.99
N PRO A 169 -6.89 6.02 -20.63
CA PRO A 169 -5.46 5.98 -20.29
C PRO A 169 -5.13 6.79 -19.03
N ASP A 170 -6.10 7.56 -18.52
CA ASP A 170 -5.90 8.49 -17.40
C ASP A 170 -5.97 7.78 -16.03
N VAL A 171 -5.14 8.25 -15.12
CA VAL A 171 -5.10 7.81 -13.72
C VAL A 171 -5.96 8.77 -12.90
N GLU A 172 -7.10 8.27 -12.44
CA GLU A 172 -8.15 9.00 -11.71
C GLU A 172 -9.01 7.99 -10.94
N ILE A 173 -9.89 8.44 -10.05
CA ILE A 173 -10.96 7.57 -9.51
C ILE A 173 -12.08 7.47 -10.55
N THR A 174 -12.08 6.43 -11.39
CA THR A 174 -13.00 6.32 -12.53
C THR A 174 -14.46 6.14 -12.09
N SER A 175 -14.69 5.49 -10.94
CA SER A 175 -16.01 5.34 -10.34
C SER A 175 -16.65 6.69 -9.96
N SER A 176 -15.87 7.72 -9.62
CA SER A 176 -16.38 9.06 -9.29
C SER A 176 -17.24 9.67 -10.41
N LYS A 177 -16.99 9.29 -11.67
CA LYS A 177 -17.77 9.71 -12.85
C LYS A 177 -19.22 9.23 -12.83
N PHE A 178 -19.59 8.34 -11.91
CA PHE A 178 -20.95 7.85 -11.72
C PHE A 178 -21.66 8.50 -10.53
N ALA A 179 -21.02 9.41 -9.78
CA ALA A 179 -21.58 10.02 -8.58
C ALA A 179 -23.00 10.59 -8.79
N SER A 180 -23.21 11.39 -9.83
CA SER A 180 -24.54 11.98 -10.12
C SER A 180 -25.62 10.94 -10.41
N LYS A 181 -25.25 9.80 -11.04
CA LYS A 181 -26.20 8.71 -11.33
C LYS A 181 -26.53 7.94 -10.05
N ILE A 182 -25.53 7.66 -9.23
CA ILE A 182 -25.68 7.00 -7.93
C ILE A 182 -26.55 7.86 -6.99
N SER A 183 -26.31 9.17 -6.90
CA SER A 183 -27.11 10.10 -6.09
C SER A 183 -28.57 10.19 -6.52
N ASN A 184 -28.86 10.01 -7.81
CA ASN A 184 -30.24 10.00 -8.31
C ASN A 184 -30.96 8.67 -8.07
N GLU A 185 -30.24 7.57 -7.90
CA GLU A 185 -30.81 6.22 -7.77
C GLU A 185 -30.95 5.76 -6.31
N PHE A 186 -30.02 6.17 -5.45
CA PHE A 186 -29.97 5.73 -4.06
C PHE A 186 -30.22 6.88 -3.11
N LYS A 187 -31.05 6.63 -2.09
CA LYS A 187 -31.30 7.58 -0.99
C LYS A 187 -30.05 7.79 -0.12
N ASP A 188 -29.28 6.73 0.07
CA ASP A 188 -27.93 6.79 0.66
C ASP A 188 -26.94 6.46 -0.46
N ASP A 189 -26.45 7.52 -1.08
CA ASP A 189 -25.56 7.46 -2.23
C ASP A 189 -24.09 7.25 -1.83
N THR A 190 -23.72 7.63 -0.61
CA THR A 190 -22.35 7.53 -0.10
C THR A 190 -21.91 6.08 0.03
N GLU A 191 -22.71 5.23 0.66
CA GLU A 191 -22.35 3.81 0.83
C GLU A 191 -22.34 3.05 -0.51
N ALA A 192 -23.29 3.37 -1.40
CA ALA A 192 -23.35 2.85 -2.75
C ALA A 192 -22.10 3.24 -3.56
N MET A 193 -21.67 4.49 -3.46
CA MET A 193 -20.49 5.02 -4.13
C MET A 193 -19.21 4.33 -3.64
N ILE A 194 -19.04 4.17 -2.32
CA ILE A 194 -17.90 3.45 -1.72
C ILE A 194 -17.84 2.00 -2.20
N TYR A 195 -18.99 1.33 -2.32
CA TYR A 195 -19.02 -0.04 -2.84
C TYR A 195 -18.54 -0.11 -4.30
N LEU A 196 -18.98 0.81 -5.16
CA LEU A 196 -18.52 0.88 -6.55
C LEU A 196 -17.01 1.16 -6.65
N GLU A 197 -16.47 2.04 -5.81
CA GLU A 197 -15.02 2.32 -5.71
C GLU A 197 -14.23 1.09 -5.27
N ASN A 198 -14.76 0.29 -4.35
CA ASN A 198 -14.13 -0.95 -3.96
C ASN A 198 -14.13 -1.98 -5.10
N LEU A 199 -15.17 -2.02 -5.94
CA LEU A 199 -15.15 -2.84 -7.16
C LEU A 199 -14.08 -2.37 -8.14
N GLU A 200 -13.90 -1.05 -8.29
CA GLU A 200 -12.80 -0.48 -9.09
C GLU A 200 -11.44 -0.94 -8.55
N ASN A 201 -11.21 -0.82 -7.23
CA ASN A 201 -9.97 -1.23 -6.59
C ASN A 201 -9.63 -2.71 -6.88
N LEU A 202 -10.58 -3.61 -6.64
CA LEU A 202 -10.39 -5.05 -6.92
C LEU A 202 -10.16 -5.32 -8.40
N ARG A 203 -10.85 -4.59 -9.28
CA ARG A 203 -10.70 -4.72 -10.73
C ARG A 203 -9.29 -4.30 -11.19
N VAL A 204 -8.75 -3.20 -10.68
CA VAL A 204 -7.40 -2.72 -11.04
C VAL A 204 -6.29 -3.57 -10.40
N ILE A 205 -6.48 -4.08 -9.17
CA ILE A 205 -5.58 -5.09 -8.59
C ILE A 205 -5.52 -6.30 -9.54
N SER A 206 -6.67 -6.80 -9.98
CA SER A 206 -6.72 -7.94 -10.91
C SER A 206 -6.03 -7.66 -12.25
N ASP A 207 -6.03 -6.42 -12.75
CA ASP A 207 -5.26 -6.05 -13.95
C ASP A 207 -3.76 -6.05 -13.68
N LEU A 208 -3.32 -5.48 -12.55
CA LEU A 208 -1.92 -5.46 -12.16
C LEU A 208 -1.36 -6.88 -12.00
N MET A 209 -2.14 -7.81 -11.49
CA MET A 209 -1.73 -9.21 -11.34
C MET A 209 -1.47 -9.93 -12.68
N LYS A 210 -1.82 -9.35 -13.83
CA LYS A 210 -1.39 -9.88 -15.15
C LYS A 210 0.12 -9.75 -15.35
N GLU A 211 0.76 -8.79 -14.69
CA GLU A 211 2.21 -8.58 -14.68
C GLU A 211 2.88 -9.18 -13.43
N ASN A 212 2.23 -10.13 -12.74
CA ASN A 212 2.66 -10.61 -11.43
C ASN A 212 4.13 -11.02 -11.31
N LYS A 213 4.70 -11.66 -12.35
CA LYS A 213 6.11 -12.10 -12.36
C LYS A 213 7.12 -10.95 -12.32
N LYS A 214 6.69 -9.73 -12.63
CA LYS A 214 7.52 -8.53 -12.63
C LYS A 214 7.32 -7.67 -11.39
N ILE A 215 6.45 -8.05 -10.47
CA ILE A 215 6.05 -7.20 -9.34
C ILE A 215 6.63 -7.71 -8.03
N VAL A 216 7.15 -6.78 -7.24
CA VAL A 216 7.62 -7.05 -5.88
C VAL A 216 7.10 -5.98 -4.95
N ALA A 217 6.23 -6.38 -4.01
CA ALA A 217 5.80 -5.51 -2.93
C ALA A 217 6.82 -5.54 -1.80
N ILE A 218 7.25 -4.36 -1.34
CA ILE A 218 8.28 -4.19 -0.30
C ILE A 218 7.69 -3.36 0.83
N SER A 219 7.69 -3.89 2.06
CA SER A 219 7.20 -3.18 3.24
C SER A 219 8.31 -2.99 4.28
N LYS A 220 8.47 -1.74 4.75
CA LYS A 220 9.37 -1.35 5.85
C LYS A 220 8.89 -1.85 7.22
N THR A 221 7.60 -2.12 7.34
CA THR A 221 6.95 -2.57 8.58
C THR A 221 6.01 -3.72 8.29
N SER A 222 5.88 -4.66 9.22
CA SER A 222 4.90 -5.73 9.14
C SER A 222 4.43 -6.11 10.54
N THR A 223 3.16 -6.46 10.65
CA THR A 223 2.57 -7.03 11.87
C THR A 223 2.27 -8.52 11.72
N SER A 224 2.72 -9.17 10.64
CA SER A 224 2.51 -10.61 10.45
C SER A 224 3.31 -11.40 11.49
N THR A 225 2.74 -12.51 11.91
CA THR A 225 3.27 -13.43 12.92
C THR A 225 3.26 -14.87 12.39
N GLU A 226 3.09 -15.06 11.09
CA GLU A 226 2.85 -16.36 10.47
C GLU A 226 4.03 -17.30 10.62
N TYR A 227 5.28 -16.80 10.62
CA TYR A 227 6.45 -17.68 10.77
C TYR A 227 6.52 -18.35 12.13
N PHE A 228 6.16 -17.62 13.19
CA PHE A 228 6.46 -18.02 14.56
C PHE A 228 5.22 -18.16 15.48
N ASP A 229 4.03 -17.74 15.03
CA ASP A 229 2.77 -17.72 15.77
C ASP A 229 2.90 -17.08 17.17
N ARG A 230 3.64 -15.98 17.25
CA ARG A 230 3.86 -15.21 18.49
C ARG A 230 3.14 -13.87 18.46
N LYS A 231 3.04 -13.22 19.63
CA LYS A 231 2.53 -11.85 19.75
C LYS A 231 3.53 -10.79 19.26
N ILE A 232 4.70 -11.22 18.80
CA ILE A 232 5.77 -10.36 18.28
C ILE A 232 5.79 -10.56 16.76
N PRO A 233 5.82 -9.47 15.96
CA PRO A 233 5.89 -9.57 14.52
C PRO A 233 7.15 -10.31 14.03
N ASP A 234 7.00 -11.12 12.98
CA ASP A 234 8.09 -11.92 12.39
C ASP A 234 9.29 -11.05 12.01
N ILE A 235 9.03 -9.85 11.47
CA ILE A 235 10.06 -8.88 11.08
C ILE A 235 10.96 -8.47 12.26
N ALA A 236 10.39 -8.37 13.47
CA ALA A 236 11.14 -8.02 14.67
C ALA A 236 11.94 -9.22 15.20
N ILE A 237 11.38 -10.42 15.12
CA ILE A 237 12.07 -11.67 15.48
C ILE A 237 13.29 -11.87 14.58
N PHE A 238 13.13 -11.73 13.26
CA PHE A 238 14.26 -11.82 12.33
C PHE A 238 15.31 -10.72 12.58
N ASP A 239 14.88 -9.49 12.90
CA ASP A 239 15.83 -8.40 13.16
C ASP A 239 16.66 -8.65 14.42
N MET A 240 16.07 -9.26 15.45
CA MET A 240 16.77 -9.66 16.66
C MET A 240 17.70 -10.85 16.44
N HIS A 241 17.31 -11.79 15.57
CA HIS A 241 18.05 -13.02 15.31
C HIS A 241 19.40 -12.78 14.60
N SER A 242 19.40 -12.07 13.48
CA SER A 242 20.61 -11.82 12.68
C SER A 242 20.73 -10.37 12.30
N LYS A 243 21.94 -9.80 12.47
CA LYS A 243 22.30 -8.47 11.99
C LYS A 243 23.01 -8.49 10.63
N LYS A 244 23.17 -9.66 10.01
CA LYS A 244 23.86 -9.82 8.72
C LYS A 244 22.89 -9.93 7.55
N GLN A 245 23.41 -9.69 6.34
CA GLN A 245 22.70 -9.96 5.09
C GLN A 245 22.18 -11.39 5.04
N GLY A 246 20.96 -11.52 4.55
CA GLY A 246 20.27 -12.79 4.48
C GLY A 246 18.79 -12.62 4.21
N TYR A 247 18.10 -13.74 4.15
CA TYR A 247 16.66 -13.77 3.92
C TYR A 247 16.02 -14.94 4.67
N SER A 248 14.73 -14.84 4.98
CA SER A 248 13.96 -15.94 5.54
C SER A 248 13.56 -16.93 4.44
N LYS A 249 13.46 -18.21 4.77
CA LYS A 249 12.83 -19.23 3.92
C LYS A 249 11.46 -18.75 3.44
N PRO A 250 11.08 -18.91 2.17
CA PRO A 250 9.80 -18.42 1.67
C PRO A 250 8.61 -19.14 2.32
N ARG A 251 7.54 -18.38 2.54
CA ARG A 251 6.20 -18.91 2.84
C ARG A 251 5.24 -18.59 1.70
N TYR A 252 4.31 -19.49 1.47
CA TYR A 252 3.31 -19.35 0.42
C TYR A 252 1.94 -19.10 1.05
N SER A 253 1.29 -18.02 0.64
CA SER A 253 -0.06 -17.68 1.07
C SER A 253 -1.01 -17.78 -0.12
N ASN A 254 -1.96 -18.71 -0.07
CA ASN A 254 -2.98 -18.87 -1.10
C ASN A 254 -4.17 -17.96 -0.79
N VAL A 255 -4.57 -17.13 -1.75
CA VAL A 255 -5.73 -16.24 -1.55
C VAL A 255 -7.03 -17.05 -1.45
N SER A 256 -7.05 -18.29 -1.94
CA SER A 256 -8.17 -19.23 -1.77
C SER A 256 -8.52 -19.51 -0.30
N GLU A 257 -7.57 -19.37 0.63
CA GLU A 257 -7.77 -19.57 2.07
C GLU A 257 -8.57 -18.44 2.73
N VAL A 258 -8.69 -17.29 2.07
CA VAL A 258 -9.55 -16.20 2.52
C VAL A 258 -11.00 -16.68 2.48
N LYS A 259 -11.69 -16.75 3.62
CA LYS A 259 -13.04 -17.35 3.72
C LYS A 259 -14.12 -16.63 2.90
N ARG A 260 -13.98 -15.33 2.65
CA ARG A 260 -14.96 -14.53 1.90
C ARG A 260 -14.70 -14.61 0.40
N ASP A 261 -15.73 -14.43 -0.41
CA ASP A 261 -15.59 -14.20 -1.84
C ASP A 261 -15.38 -12.73 -2.17
N PHE A 262 -14.69 -12.47 -3.28
CA PHE A 262 -14.56 -11.14 -3.84
C PHE A 262 -15.78 -10.81 -4.68
N PRO A 263 -16.34 -9.59 -4.56
CA PRO A 263 -17.53 -9.20 -5.32
C PRO A 263 -17.30 -9.05 -6.82
N VAL A 264 -16.04 -9.01 -7.27
CA VAL A 264 -15.64 -8.94 -8.68
C VAL A 264 -14.31 -9.67 -8.86
N ARG A 265 -14.11 -10.29 -10.04
CA ARG A 265 -12.90 -11.07 -10.38
C ARG A 265 -12.56 -12.18 -9.36
N ASN A 266 -13.57 -12.78 -8.71
CA ASN A 266 -13.38 -13.76 -7.65
C ASN A 266 -12.42 -14.89 -8.03
N ASP A 267 -12.68 -15.58 -9.15
CA ASP A 267 -11.88 -16.74 -9.57
C ASP A 267 -10.41 -16.39 -9.80
N VAL A 268 -10.17 -15.25 -10.46
CA VAL A 268 -8.81 -14.75 -10.72
C VAL A 268 -8.12 -14.41 -9.41
N LEU A 269 -8.75 -13.63 -8.54
CA LEU A 269 -8.16 -13.19 -7.27
C LEU A 269 -7.93 -14.37 -6.31
N LYS A 270 -8.86 -15.32 -6.23
CA LYS A 270 -8.75 -16.54 -5.40
C LYS A 270 -7.66 -17.49 -5.88
N SER A 271 -7.32 -17.47 -7.17
CA SER A 271 -6.25 -18.29 -7.75
C SER A 271 -4.84 -17.79 -7.42
N LEU A 272 -4.70 -16.58 -6.86
CA LEU A 272 -3.41 -15.98 -6.58
C LEU A 272 -2.70 -16.69 -5.43
N ILE A 273 -1.38 -16.82 -5.58
CA ILE A 273 -0.46 -17.32 -4.57
C ILE A 273 0.59 -16.24 -4.36
N PHE A 274 0.84 -15.89 -3.10
CA PHE A 274 1.88 -14.95 -2.73
C PHE A 274 3.04 -15.68 -2.07
N THR A 275 4.26 -15.46 -2.57
CA THR A 275 5.49 -15.82 -1.84
C THR A 275 5.86 -14.66 -0.93
N ILE A 276 5.94 -14.93 0.36
CA ILE A 276 6.26 -13.98 1.41
C ILE A 276 7.60 -14.38 2.01
N PHE A 277 8.50 -13.42 2.15
CA PHE A 277 9.76 -13.60 2.87
C PHE A 277 10.25 -12.27 3.43
N TYR A 278 11.25 -12.33 4.29
CA TYR A 278 11.91 -11.19 4.90
C TYR A 278 13.37 -11.18 4.46
N ALA A 279 13.95 -10.02 4.19
CA ALA A 279 15.38 -9.94 3.86
C ALA A 279 16.04 -8.70 4.44
N ARG A 280 17.34 -8.85 4.73
CA ARG A 280 18.25 -7.75 5.06
C ARG A 280 19.21 -7.55 3.89
N LEU A 281 19.09 -6.40 3.22
CA LEU A 281 19.89 -6.09 2.03
C LEU A 281 21.32 -5.64 2.36
N GLU A 282 21.59 -5.26 3.61
CA GLU A 282 22.90 -4.75 4.05
C GLU A 282 23.08 -4.99 5.55
N ASP A 283 24.29 -5.33 5.96
CA ASP A 283 24.62 -5.62 7.35
C ASP A 283 24.20 -4.46 8.26
N HIS A 284 23.62 -4.79 9.40
CA HIS A 284 23.14 -3.88 10.44
C HIS A 284 22.02 -2.92 10.02
N LYS A 285 21.48 -3.01 8.78
CA LYS A 285 20.33 -2.22 8.31
C LYS A 285 18.99 -2.92 8.55
N ASN A 286 17.88 -2.24 8.30
CA ASN A 286 16.54 -2.76 8.56
C ASN A 286 16.25 -4.03 7.74
N ILE A 287 15.39 -4.88 8.31
CA ILE A 287 14.74 -5.97 7.57
C ILE A 287 13.53 -5.41 6.83
N LEU A 288 13.31 -5.90 5.61
CA LEU A 288 12.15 -5.59 4.78
C LEU A 288 11.33 -6.85 4.57
N LYS A 289 10.00 -6.71 4.51
CA LYS A 289 9.10 -7.77 4.04
C LYS A 289 8.97 -7.67 2.53
N PHE A 290 9.05 -8.80 1.85
CA PHE A 290 8.83 -8.95 0.42
C PHE A 290 7.58 -9.80 0.16
N GLU A 291 6.78 -9.38 -0.81
CA GLU A 291 5.62 -10.10 -1.31
C GLU A 291 5.71 -10.22 -2.84
N LEU A 292 5.75 -11.45 -3.32
CA LEU A 292 5.78 -11.78 -4.75
C LEU A 292 4.42 -12.39 -5.12
N PRO A 293 3.64 -11.82 -6.06
CA PRO A 293 2.31 -12.34 -6.43
C PRO A 293 2.37 -13.60 -7.32
N TYR A 294 3.32 -14.49 -7.03
CA TYR A 294 3.50 -15.78 -7.66
C TYR A 294 4.26 -16.73 -6.71
N HIS A 295 4.25 -18.02 -7.02
CA HIS A 295 5.08 -19.02 -6.34
C HIS A 295 6.55 -18.89 -6.81
N ALA A 296 7.43 -18.40 -5.94
CA ALA A 296 8.85 -18.18 -6.19
C ALA A 296 9.70 -19.18 -5.39
N THR A 297 10.71 -19.74 -6.03
CA THR A 297 11.69 -20.63 -5.39
C THR A 297 12.77 -19.82 -4.65
N GLU A 298 13.60 -20.49 -3.85
CA GLU A 298 14.76 -19.82 -3.24
C GLU A 298 15.75 -19.26 -4.26
N GLU A 299 15.88 -19.91 -5.43
CA GLU A 299 16.74 -19.42 -6.52
C GLU A 299 16.18 -18.10 -7.09
N ASP A 300 14.88 -18.05 -7.36
CA ASP A 300 14.18 -16.83 -7.79
C ASP A 300 14.40 -15.68 -6.79
N ILE A 301 14.30 -15.97 -5.49
CA ILE A 301 14.50 -14.98 -4.42
C ILE A 301 15.94 -14.46 -4.40
N ARG A 302 16.95 -15.35 -4.51
CA ARG A 302 18.36 -14.93 -4.52
C ARG A 302 18.64 -14.00 -5.69
N ASP A 303 18.17 -14.36 -6.89
CA ASP A 303 18.37 -13.57 -8.11
C ASP A 303 17.62 -12.23 -8.06
N LEU A 304 16.42 -12.21 -7.49
CA LEU A 304 15.71 -10.99 -7.21
C LEU A 304 16.48 -10.07 -6.25
N LEU A 305 16.93 -10.60 -5.11
CA LEU A 305 17.62 -9.82 -4.08
C LEU A 305 18.93 -9.21 -4.60
N LYS A 306 19.67 -9.93 -5.45
CA LYS A 306 20.84 -9.39 -6.16
C LYS A 306 20.46 -8.19 -7.03
N SER A 307 19.39 -8.31 -7.81
CA SER A 307 18.90 -7.24 -8.69
C SER A 307 18.49 -6.00 -7.90
N ILE A 308 17.79 -6.19 -6.77
CA ILE A 308 17.38 -5.10 -5.88
C ILE A 308 18.58 -4.49 -5.15
N LYS A 309 19.57 -5.30 -4.76
CA LYS A 309 20.78 -4.82 -4.06
C LYS A 309 21.53 -3.75 -4.87
N ASN A 310 21.64 -3.94 -6.18
CA ASN A 310 22.33 -3.01 -7.09
C ASN A 310 21.76 -1.58 -7.05
N ILE A 311 20.46 -1.45 -6.80
CA ILE A 311 19.78 -0.16 -6.73
C ILE A 311 19.45 0.25 -5.29
N SER A 312 20.06 -0.41 -4.30
CA SER A 312 19.81 -0.16 -2.89
C SER A 312 20.97 0.57 -2.24
N ALA A 313 20.67 1.51 -1.36
CA ALA A 313 21.65 2.13 -0.49
C ALA A 313 21.11 2.12 0.94
N GLU A 314 22.00 1.93 1.93
CA GLU A 314 21.62 1.87 3.34
C GLU A 314 20.54 0.81 3.62
N GLY A 315 20.60 -0.31 2.89
CA GLY A 315 19.65 -1.41 3.00
C GLY A 315 18.24 -1.17 2.44
N TYR A 316 18.01 -0.13 1.63
CA TYR A 316 16.69 0.12 1.00
C TYR A 316 16.80 0.58 -0.47
N PRO A 317 15.86 0.19 -1.36
CA PRO A 317 15.91 0.58 -2.78
C PRO A 317 15.78 2.10 -2.99
N LEU A 318 16.73 2.68 -3.72
CA LEU A 318 16.83 4.11 -3.97
C LEU A 318 15.62 4.65 -4.76
N LEU A 319 15.11 3.88 -5.72
CA LEU A 319 13.94 4.28 -6.51
C LEU A 319 12.67 4.36 -5.66
N LEU A 320 12.45 3.39 -4.75
CA LEU A 320 11.35 3.46 -3.79
C LEU A 320 11.51 4.66 -2.85
N LYS A 321 12.73 4.91 -2.35
CA LYS A 321 13.00 6.07 -1.49
C LYS A 321 12.70 7.38 -2.22
N LYS A 322 13.03 7.46 -3.51
CA LYS A 322 12.77 8.64 -4.33
C LYS A 322 11.27 8.84 -4.54
N ALA A 323 10.57 7.82 -5.03
CA ALA A 323 9.11 7.87 -5.24
C ALA A 323 8.40 8.31 -3.95
N HIS A 324 8.74 7.68 -2.81
CA HIS A 324 8.19 8.05 -1.51
C HIS A 324 8.37 9.53 -1.15
N ASN A 325 9.58 10.07 -1.35
CA ASN A 325 9.88 11.45 -0.98
C ASN A 325 9.20 12.46 -1.90
N ASP A 326 9.09 12.13 -3.18
CA ASP A 326 8.56 13.03 -4.21
C ASP A 326 7.04 13.22 -4.04
N VAL A 327 6.31 12.16 -3.67
CA VAL A 327 4.85 12.21 -3.54
C VAL A 327 4.35 12.78 -2.20
N VAL A 328 5.21 13.05 -1.20
CA VAL A 328 4.75 13.45 0.14
C VAL A 328 3.98 14.78 0.14
N ILE A 329 2.67 14.71 0.33
CA ILE A 329 1.82 15.90 0.53
C ILE A 329 1.88 16.34 2.00
N ARG A 330 2.43 17.52 2.28
CA ARG A 330 2.53 18.08 3.65
C ARG A 330 1.30 18.92 4.00
N LYS A 331 1.15 19.20 5.29
CA LYS A 331 0.08 20.09 5.81
C LYS A 331 0.11 21.49 5.17
N ASN A 332 1.30 22.01 4.91
CA ASN A 332 1.45 23.33 4.29
C ASN A 332 1.02 23.33 2.82
N ASP A 333 1.21 22.23 2.11
CA ASP A 333 0.79 22.07 0.71
C ASP A 333 -0.74 22.12 0.62
N LEU A 334 -1.44 21.38 1.47
CA LEU A 334 -2.90 21.48 1.58
C LEU A 334 -3.39 22.87 1.97
N LYS A 335 -2.66 23.58 2.84
CA LYS A 335 -3.01 24.97 3.18
C LYS A 335 -2.91 25.86 1.95
N ASN A 336 -1.88 25.71 1.13
CA ASN A 336 -1.72 26.48 -0.10
C ASN A 336 -2.77 26.08 -1.16
N LEU A 337 -2.98 24.79 -1.39
CA LEU A 337 -4.01 24.28 -2.29
C LEU A 337 -5.40 24.79 -1.91
N SER A 338 -5.76 24.76 -0.62
CA SER A 338 -7.05 25.29 -0.16
C SER A 338 -7.22 26.80 -0.38
N LYS A 339 -6.11 27.58 -0.36
CA LYS A 339 -6.14 29.00 -0.71
C LYS A 339 -6.34 29.21 -2.21
N ILE A 340 -5.70 28.39 -3.04
CA ILE A 340 -5.87 28.40 -4.51
C ILE A 340 -7.33 28.09 -4.87
N MET A 341 -7.94 27.11 -4.20
CA MET A 341 -9.35 26.76 -4.37
C MET A 341 -10.31 27.85 -3.87
N GLY A 342 -9.81 28.86 -3.15
CA GLY A 342 -10.63 29.96 -2.63
C GLY A 342 -11.58 29.55 -1.50
N PHE A 343 -11.28 28.48 -0.76
CA PHE A 343 -12.13 28.08 0.37
C PHE A 343 -12.14 29.16 1.44
N MET A 344 -13.34 29.68 1.71
CA MET A 344 -13.63 30.67 2.75
C MET A 344 -14.19 29.99 4.01
N GLU A 345 -14.44 28.68 3.93
CA GLU A 345 -15.05 27.88 4.98
C GLU A 345 -14.13 27.76 6.19
N LYS A 346 -14.77 27.77 7.35
CA LYS A 346 -14.08 27.63 8.61
C LYS A 346 -13.60 26.20 8.82
N SER A 347 -12.40 26.07 9.38
CA SER A 347 -11.88 24.78 9.83
C SER A 347 -12.41 24.38 11.22
N GLY A 348 -13.07 25.32 11.92
CA GLY A 348 -13.49 25.16 13.31
C GLY A 348 -12.37 25.29 14.33
N ARG A 349 -11.11 25.45 13.89
CA ARG A 349 -9.92 25.61 14.75
C ARG A 349 -9.40 27.04 14.85
N GLU A 350 -10.06 28.00 14.23
CA GLU A 350 -9.66 29.42 14.26
C GLU A 350 -9.59 29.99 15.68
N MET A 351 -10.43 29.52 16.60
CA MET A 351 -10.39 29.95 18.01
C MET A 351 -9.18 29.46 18.79
N LEU A 352 -8.41 28.51 18.24
CA LEU A 352 -7.24 27.90 18.88
C LEU A 352 -5.91 28.49 18.37
N ASN A 353 -5.91 29.43 17.42
CA ASN A 353 -4.71 29.98 16.77
C ASN A 353 -3.74 28.90 16.23
N GLU A 354 -4.26 27.75 15.77
CA GLU A 354 -3.49 26.64 15.17
C GLU A 354 -3.73 26.47 13.66
#